data_AF-A0A1F4FVA0-F1
#
_entry.id   AF-A0A1F4FVA0-F1
#
_cell.length_a   1.000
_cell.length_b   1.000
_cell.length_c   1.000
_cell.angle_alpha   90.00
_cell.angle_beta   90.00
_cell.angle_gamma   90.00
#
_symmetry.space_group_name_H-M   'P 1'
#
loop_
_entity.id
_entity.type
_entity.pdbx_description
1 polymer ?
#
loop_
_entity_poly.entity_id
_entity_poly.type
_entity_poly.pdbx_seq_one_letter_code
_entity_poly.pdbx_strand_id
1 'polypeptide(L)'
;MHSEVNGIRVNYRVEGTGGRWATFVTGIANDLTMWDGQVEPLARDFRILRYDLRGHGGTQATKPPYTLGGPPPLMRALAEKVPGARHASVPGAAHIANIQDPVAFNQLLMAFLKEGI
;
A
#
# COMPACT_ATOMS: atom_id res chain seq x y z
N MET A 1 0.20 3.12 21.46
CA MET A 1 -1.11 3.00 22.14
C MET A 1 -1.96 2.04 21.33
N HIS A 2 -2.99 1.45 21.92
CA HIS A 2 -3.91 0.55 21.21
C HIS A 2 -5.35 1.06 21.30
N SER A 3 -6.16 0.78 20.29
CA SER A 3 -7.60 1.00 20.31
C SER A 3 -8.32 -0.06 19.49
N GLU A 4 -9.55 -0.39 19.86
CA GLU A 4 -10.43 -1.25 19.09
C GLU A 4 -11.09 -0.44 17.96
N VAL A 5 -10.85 -0.83 16.71
CA VAL A 5 -11.41 -0.18 15.52
C VAL A 5 -11.92 -1.28 14.62
N ASN A 6 -13.21 -1.24 14.26
CA ASN A 6 -13.85 -2.23 13.37
C ASN A 6 -13.60 -3.68 13.79
N GLY A 7 -13.58 -3.95 15.10
CA GLY A 7 -13.39 -5.29 15.67
C GLY A 7 -11.96 -5.83 15.63
N ILE A 8 -10.96 -4.97 15.42
CA ILE A 8 -9.55 -5.32 15.58
C ILE A 8 -8.82 -4.33 16.47
N ARG A 9 -7.82 -4.83 17.20
CA ARG A 9 -6.87 -4.00 17.93
C ARG A 9 -5.89 -3.33 16.97
N VAL A 10 -5.91 -2.00 16.93
CA VAL A 10 -5.00 -1.16 16.14
C VAL A 10 -3.94 -0.54 17.03
N ASN A 11 -2.66 -0.69 16.66
CA ASN A 11 -1.55 0.02 17.28
C ASN A 11 -1.33 1.36 16.56
N TYR A 12 -1.22 2.43 17.34
CA TYR A 12 -1.00 3.77 16.82
C TYR A 12 -0.25 4.66 17.83
N ARG A 13 0.31 5.77 17.35
CA ARG A 13 0.88 6.84 18.14
C ARG A 13 0.31 8.18 17.70
N VAL A 14 0.13 9.08 18.66
CA VAL A 14 -0.18 10.49 18.41
C VAL A 14 0.93 11.30 19.02
N GLU A 15 1.63 12.08 18.20
CA GLU A 15 2.82 12.82 18.57
C GLU A 15 2.73 14.26 18.06
N GLY A 16 3.52 15.16 18.66
CA GLY A 16 3.54 16.57 18.31
C GLY A 16 2.45 17.42 18.97
N THR A 17 2.70 18.72 18.96
CA THR A 17 1.91 19.75 19.67
C THR A 17 1.36 20.82 18.74
N GLY A 18 1.66 20.73 17.44
CA GLY A 18 1.20 21.70 16.46
C GLY A 18 -0.31 21.66 16.22
N GLY A 19 -0.87 22.80 15.80
CA GLY A 19 -2.31 22.95 15.60
C GLY A 19 -2.88 22.25 14.35
N ARG A 20 -2.02 21.74 13.45
CA ARG A 20 -2.43 21.08 12.20
C ARG A 20 -2.35 19.56 12.34
N TRP A 21 -3.35 18.84 11.85
CA TRP A 21 -3.29 17.37 11.88
C TRP A 21 -2.65 16.79 10.61
N ALA A 22 -1.89 15.72 10.77
CA ALA A 22 -1.42 14.87 9.69
C ALA A 22 -1.55 13.39 10.07
N THR A 23 -1.83 12.52 9.09
CA THR A 23 -1.88 11.07 9.30
C THR A 23 -0.87 10.38 8.40
N PHE A 24 -0.03 9.54 8.99
CA PHE A 24 1.04 8.82 8.32
C PHE A 24 0.64 7.35 8.20
N VAL A 25 0.58 6.86 6.96
CA VAL A 25 0.13 5.52 6.62
C VAL A 25 1.33 4.70 6.19
N THR A 26 1.54 3.53 6.81
CA THR A 26 2.66 2.64 6.48
C THR A 26 2.38 1.83 5.21
N GLY A 27 3.38 1.10 4.73
CA GLY A 27 3.28 0.21 3.57
C GLY A 27 3.31 -1.27 3.96
N ILE A 28 3.76 -2.12 3.03
CA ILE A 28 4.00 -3.54 3.29
C ILE A 28 5.38 -3.72 3.94
N ALA A 29 5.48 -4.69 4.85
CA ALA A 29 6.73 -5.11 5.51
C ALA A 29 7.43 -4.00 6.33
N ASN A 30 6.66 -3.03 6.80
CA ASN A 30 7.10 -2.01 7.74
C ASN A 30 6.06 -1.82 8.85
N ASP A 31 6.42 -1.00 9.84
CA ASP A 31 5.54 -0.57 10.91
C ASP A 31 5.69 0.95 11.12
N LEU A 32 4.97 1.51 12.08
CA LEU A 32 4.91 2.94 12.34
C LEU A 32 6.26 3.57 12.68
N THR A 33 7.28 2.78 13.05
CA THR A 33 8.64 3.28 13.35
C THR A 33 9.37 3.75 12.10
N MET A 34 8.95 3.32 10.89
CA MET A 34 9.51 3.82 9.63
C MET A 34 9.44 5.35 9.49
N TRP A 35 8.53 5.97 10.25
CA TRP A 35 8.28 7.40 10.24
C TRP A 35 9.03 8.19 11.31
N ASP A 36 9.84 7.54 12.16
CA ASP A 36 10.54 8.21 13.26
C ASP A 36 11.34 9.43 12.78
N GLY A 37 12.06 9.30 11.66
CA GLY A 37 12.87 10.40 11.10
C GLY A 37 12.07 11.60 10.56
N GLN A 38 10.79 11.41 10.20
CA GLN A 38 9.93 12.50 9.74
C GLN A 38 9.10 13.10 10.88
N VAL A 39 8.73 12.30 11.88
CA VAL A 39 7.96 12.77 13.03
C VAL A 39 8.74 13.83 13.81
N GLU A 40 10.03 13.60 14.05
CA GLU A 40 10.88 14.50 14.84
C GLU A 40 10.84 15.97 14.34
N PRO A 41 11.17 16.27 13.07
CA PRO A 41 11.14 17.66 12.59
C PRO A 41 9.72 18.24 12.43
N LEU A 42 8.69 17.41 12.26
CA LEU A 42 7.32 17.88 11.98
C LEU A 42 6.45 18.05 13.24
N ALA A 43 6.84 17.45 14.36
CA ALA A 43 6.07 17.44 15.60
C ALA A 43 5.80 18.83 16.21
N ARG A 44 6.59 19.86 15.82
CA ARG A 44 6.35 21.24 16.27
C ARG A 44 5.12 21.86 15.62
N ASP A 45 4.96 21.64 14.32
CA ASP A 45 3.94 22.33 13.52
C ASP A 45 2.69 21.45 13.31
N PHE A 46 2.82 20.14 13.51
CA PHE A 46 1.74 19.16 13.37
C PHE A 46 1.48 18.36 14.64
N ARG A 47 0.23 17.93 14.79
CA ARG A 47 -0.19 16.79 15.58
C ARG A 47 -0.36 15.58 14.65
N ILE A 48 0.50 14.60 14.82
CA ILE A 48 0.72 13.52 13.87
C ILE A 48 0.11 12.24 14.43
N LEU A 49 -0.79 11.62 13.67
CA LEU A 49 -1.25 10.25 13.90
C LEU A 49 -0.47 9.31 12.98
N ARG A 50 0.21 8.31 13.54
CA ARG A 50 0.77 7.18 12.78
C ARG A 50 0.25 5.88 13.33
N TYR A 51 0.00 4.90 12.48
CA TYR A 51 -0.56 3.62 12.89
C TYR A 51 0.00 2.48 12.05
N ASP A 52 0.03 1.28 12.63
CA ASP A 52 0.41 0.09 11.89
C ASP A 52 -0.77 -0.41 11.07
N LEU A 53 -0.54 -0.70 9.78
CA LEU A 53 -1.54 -1.38 8.96
C LEU A 53 -1.94 -2.73 9.57
N ARG A 54 -3.13 -3.21 9.19
CA ARG A 54 -3.62 -4.54 9.57
C ARG A 54 -2.53 -5.62 9.34
N GLY A 55 -2.25 -6.40 10.39
CA GLY A 55 -1.25 -7.46 10.36
C GLY A 55 0.21 -7.00 10.30
N HIS A 56 0.48 -5.72 10.53
CA HIS A 56 1.82 -5.15 10.62
C HIS A 56 2.07 -4.61 12.03
N GLY A 57 3.34 -4.57 12.45
CA GLY A 57 3.76 -4.06 13.75
C GLY A 57 2.93 -4.64 14.90
N GLY A 58 2.30 -3.77 15.68
CA GLY A 58 1.41 -4.10 16.79
C GLY A 58 -0.07 -4.19 16.45
N THR A 59 -0.48 -3.95 15.20
CA THR A 59 -1.90 -4.07 14.79
C THR A 59 -2.27 -5.52 14.50
N GLN A 60 -3.40 -5.96 15.06
CA GLN A 60 -3.92 -7.31 14.91
C GLN A 60 -4.10 -7.71 13.43
N ALA A 61 -3.68 -8.94 13.12
CA ALA A 61 -4.02 -9.61 11.87
C ALA A 61 -5.44 -10.18 11.93
N THR A 62 -6.17 -10.13 10.82
CA THR A 62 -7.44 -10.86 10.66
C THR A 62 -7.21 -12.25 10.05
N LYS A 63 -8.28 -13.04 9.94
CA LYS A 63 -8.25 -14.26 9.13
C LYS A 63 -8.26 -13.89 7.62
N PRO A 64 -7.70 -14.74 6.75
CA PRO A 64 -7.82 -14.60 5.29
C PRO A 64 -9.28 -14.57 4.82
N PRO A 65 -9.56 -14.13 3.59
CA PRO A 65 -8.61 -13.87 2.51
C PRO A 65 -7.91 -12.49 2.58
N TYR A 66 -6.63 -12.48 2.19
CA TYR A 66 -5.86 -11.28 1.89
C TYR A 66 -5.53 -11.27 0.40
N THR A 67 -5.46 -10.09 -0.22
CA THR A 67 -4.94 -9.92 -1.57
C THR A 67 -3.75 -8.98 -1.52
N LEU A 68 -2.65 -9.39 -2.14
CA LEU A 68 -1.45 -8.57 -2.32
C LEU A 68 -1.56 -7.90 -3.69
N GLY A 69 -1.89 -6.61 -3.72
CA GLY A 69 -2.07 -5.85 -4.97
C GLY A 69 -3.52 -5.45 -5.25
N GLY A 70 -3.69 -4.54 -6.22
CA GLY A 70 -5.00 -4.11 -6.66
C GLY A 70 -5.76 -5.28 -7.31
N PRO A 71 -7.04 -5.52 -6.97
CA PRO A 71 -7.83 -6.58 -7.60
C PRO A 71 -7.85 -6.39 -9.13
N PRO A 72 -7.61 -7.44 -9.94
CA PRO A 72 -7.62 -7.31 -11.40
C PRO A 72 -8.87 -6.64 -11.99
N PRO A 73 -10.10 -6.85 -11.46
CA PRO A 73 -11.28 -6.11 -11.92
C PRO A 73 -11.18 -4.59 -11.71
N LEU A 74 -10.64 -4.16 -10.56
CA LEU A 74 -10.44 -2.73 -10.26
C LEU A 74 -9.38 -2.13 -11.19
N MET A 75 -8.25 -2.82 -11.39
CA MET A 75 -7.17 -2.36 -12.26
C MET A 75 -7.61 -2.27 -13.72
N ARG A 76 -8.43 -3.22 -14.19
CA ARG A 76 -9.04 -3.17 -15.53
C ARG A 76 -9.98 -1.99 -15.67
N ALA A 77 -10.90 -1.80 -14.72
CA ALA A 77 -11.84 -0.68 -14.73
C ALA A 77 -11.13 0.68 -14.73
N LEU A 78 -9.97 0.79 -14.06
CA LEU A 78 -9.14 1.98 -14.11
C LEU A 78 -8.54 2.21 -15.51
N ALA A 79 -7.99 1.16 -16.14
CA ALA A 79 -7.43 1.28 -17.49
C ALA A 79 -8.48 1.72 -18.52
N GLU A 80 -9.74 1.25 -18.40
CA GLU A 80 -10.85 1.67 -19.25
C GLU A 80 -11.17 3.18 -19.16
N LYS A 81 -10.77 3.85 -18.07
CA LYS A 81 -10.95 5.30 -17.90
C LYS A 81 -9.82 6.14 -18.51
N VAL A 82 -8.73 5.52 -18.95
CA VAL A 82 -7.54 6.22 -19.45
C VAL A 82 -7.42 6.01 -20.96
N PRO A 83 -7.60 7.05 -21.79
CA PRO A 83 -7.46 6.94 -23.24
C PRO A 83 -6.09 6.36 -23.64
N GLY A 84 -6.12 5.32 -24.47
CA GLY A 84 -4.91 4.63 -24.94
C GLY A 84 -4.28 3.64 -23.94
N ALA A 85 -4.79 3.54 -22.71
CA ALA A 85 -4.30 2.55 -21.76
C ALA A 85 -4.81 1.14 -22.11
N ARG A 86 -4.03 0.15 -21.68
CA ARG A 86 -4.38 -1.28 -21.77
C ARG A 86 -4.08 -1.95 -20.44
N HIS A 87 -4.85 -2.99 -20.14
CA HIS A 87 -4.65 -3.81 -18.95
C HIS A 87 -4.32 -5.24 -19.36
N ALA A 88 -3.23 -5.78 -18.82
CA ALA A 88 -2.88 -7.18 -18.87
C ALA A 88 -2.61 -7.69 -17.45
N SER A 89 -2.93 -8.96 -17.20
CA SER A 89 -2.63 -9.62 -15.93
C SER A 89 -1.64 -10.75 -16.17
N VAL A 90 -0.67 -10.89 -15.26
CA VAL A 90 0.18 -12.09 -15.18
C VAL A 90 -0.53 -13.09 -14.26
N PRO A 91 -1.04 -14.24 -14.78
CA PRO A 91 -1.76 -15.20 -13.97
C PRO A 91 -0.92 -15.72 -12.80
N GLY A 92 -1.50 -15.78 -11.61
CA GLY A 92 -0.81 -16.25 -10.40
C GLY A 92 0.16 -15.24 -9.77
N ALA A 93 0.44 -14.11 -10.42
CA ALA A 93 1.19 -13.02 -9.82
C ALA A 93 0.31 -12.08 -8.99
N ALA A 94 0.93 -11.39 -8.04
CA ALA A 94 0.31 -10.50 -7.08
C ALA A 94 0.97 -9.10 -7.18
N HIS A 95 1.48 -8.58 -6.06
CA HIS A 95 1.96 -7.19 -5.94
C HIS A 95 3.19 -6.84 -6.81
N ILE A 96 4.05 -7.81 -7.12
CA ILE A 96 5.34 -7.60 -7.80
C ILE A 96 5.50 -8.60 -8.96
N ALA A 97 4.60 -8.51 -9.94
CA ALA A 97 4.51 -9.47 -11.04
C ALA A 97 5.81 -9.65 -11.85
N ASN A 98 6.59 -8.58 -12.01
CA ASN A 98 7.89 -8.61 -12.68
C ASN A 98 8.95 -9.47 -11.95
N ILE A 99 8.80 -9.68 -10.64
CA ILE A 99 9.69 -10.53 -9.84
C ILE A 99 9.10 -11.95 -9.70
N GLN A 100 7.78 -12.05 -9.52
CA GLN A 100 7.10 -13.33 -9.27
C GLN A 100 7.07 -14.23 -10.51
N ASP A 101 6.85 -13.65 -11.69
CA ASP A 101 6.95 -14.35 -12.96
C ASP A 101 7.58 -13.42 -14.01
N PRO A 102 8.93 -13.30 -13.99
CA PRO A 102 9.64 -12.42 -14.91
C PRO A 102 9.46 -12.83 -16.37
N VAL A 103 9.20 -14.11 -16.66
CA VAL A 103 9.04 -14.61 -18.03
C VAL A 103 7.70 -14.12 -18.59
N ALA A 104 6.59 -14.38 -17.91
CA ALA A 104 5.27 -13.95 -18.37
C ALA A 104 5.16 -12.42 -18.40
N PHE A 105 5.74 -11.73 -17.39
CA PHE A 105 5.79 -10.27 -17.38
C PHE A 105 6.55 -9.71 -18.58
N ASN A 106 7.77 -10.20 -18.85
CA ASN A 106 8.59 -9.70 -19.95
C ASN A 106 7.95 -10.02 -21.31
N GLN A 107 7.25 -11.14 -21.46
CA GLN A 107 6.51 -11.45 -22.69
C GLN A 107 5.40 -10.42 -22.95
N LEU A 108 4.60 -10.08 -21.94
CA LEU A 108 3.55 -9.06 -22.06
C LEU A 108 4.15 -7.67 -22.36
N LEU A 109 5.24 -7.31 -21.67
CA LEU A 109 5.94 -6.05 -21.90
C LEU A 109 6.48 -5.95 -23.33
N MET A 110 7.18 -6.99 -23.80
CA MET A 110 7.77 -7.00 -25.14
C MET A 110 6.71 -7.02 -26.24
N ALA A 111 5.57 -7.68 -26.02
CA ALA A 111 4.43 -7.61 -26.95
C ALA A 111 3.91 -6.16 -27.06
N PHE A 112 3.68 -5.51 -25.91
CA PHE A 112 3.25 -4.11 -25.87
C PHE A 112 4.23 -3.17 -26.59
N LEU A 113 5.53 -3.30 -26.33
CA LEU A 113 6.55 -2.43 -26.94
C LEU A 113 6.66 -2.62 -28.46
N LYS A 114 6.43 -3.82 -28.99
CA LYS A 114 6.47 -4.10 -30.44
C LYS A 114 5.29 -3.50 -31.20
N GLU A 115 4.14 -3.35 -30.56
CA GLU A 115 2.94 -2.78 -31.18
C GLU A 115 2.99 -1.24 -31.30
N GLY A 116 3.92 -0.59 -30.59
CA GLY A 116 4.13 0.86 -30.62
C GLY A 116 5.27 1.33 -31.53
N ILE A 117 5.90 0.42 -32.29
CA ILE A 117 6.94 0.70 -33.29
C ILE A 117 6.33 0.55 -34.69
#